data_AF-A0AAV2B052-F1
#
_entry.id   AF-A0AAV2B052-F1
#
_cell.length_a   1.000
_cell.length_b   1.000
_cell.length_c   1.000
_cell.angle_alpha   90.00
_cell.angle_beta   90.00
_cell.angle_gamma   90.00
#
_symmetry.space_group_name_H-M   'P 1'
#
loop_
_entity.id
_entity.type
_entity.pdbx_description
1 polymer ?
#
loop_
_entity_poly.entity_id
_entity_poly.type
_entity_poly.pdbx_seq_one_letter_code
_entity_poly.pdbx_strand_id
1 'polypeptide(L)'
;MLLTKRKREDEKQEKETASPKINTSIVLPIRQTASIFKQSVTIVRNRESKVNTDVIHGSQEKPKQLFWEKRLQGIHASDKKGKVVETFELPPKIKAVGLQLGDETILRSIATALHINEHPITGQNKPKALLDKNPGAYINPKQPLVLGLHVTDEDIEIQEKRVLEARKRLQEALSE
;
A
#
# COMPACT_ATOMS: atom_id res chain seq x y z
N MET A 1 -6.57 41.22 72.64
CA MET A 1 -5.72 41.83 71.61
C MET A 1 -6.11 41.26 70.26
N LEU A 2 -6.67 42.09 69.39
CA LEU A 2 -6.79 41.85 67.95
C LEU A 2 -5.42 42.00 67.29
N LEU A 3 -5.10 41.16 66.31
CA LEU A 3 -4.27 41.50 65.15
C LEU A 3 -4.43 40.41 64.08
N THR A 4 -5.20 40.74 63.05
CA THR A 4 -5.36 40.01 61.79
C THR A 4 -4.08 40.06 60.95
N LYS A 5 -3.68 38.95 60.33
CA LYS A 5 -2.97 38.97 59.02
C LYS A 5 -3.38 37.77 58.16
N ARG A 6 -4.03 38.07 57.02
CA ARG A 6 -4.25 37.17 55.88
C ARG A 6 -2.91 36.72 55.30
N LYS A 7 -2.83 35.48 54.80
CA LYS A 7 -1.76 35.10 53.86
C LYS A 7 -2.17 33.93 52.95
N ARG A 8 -2.31 34.31 51.68
CA ARG A 8 -2.04 33.62 50.40
C ARG A 8 -2.77 32.32 50.09
N GLU A 9 -3.61 32.45 49.06
CA GLU A 9 -3.96 31.43 48.08
C GLU A 9 -2.70 31.00 47.32
N ASP A 10 -2.50 29.68 47.16
CA ASP A 10 -1.56 29.12 46.20
C ASP A 10 -2.36 28.21 45.26
N GLU A 11 -2.16 28.49 43.97
CA GLU A 11 -2.86 27.97 42.80
C GLU A 11 -2.66 26.44 42.64
N LYS A 12 -3.77 25.71 42.44
CA LYS A 12 -3.68 24.37 41.84
C LYS A 12 -3.68 24.51 40.33
N GLN A 13 -2.49 24.47 39.73
CA GLN A 13 -2.34 24.22 38.29
C GLN A 13 -2.85 22.82 37.95
N GLU A 14 -3.98 22.75 37.25
CA GLU A 14 -4.44 21.56 36.52
C GLU A 14 -3.42 21.23 35.43
N LYS A 15 -2.70 20.12 35.58
CA LYS A 15 -1.88 19.57 34.50
C LYS A 15 -2.80 18.89 33.50
N GLU A 16 -2.95 19.50 32.33
CA GLU A 16 -3.46 18.85 31.12
C GLU A 16 -2.75 17.51 30.93
N THR A 17 -3.49 16.41 31.08
CA THR A 17 -3.01 15.09 30.70
C THR A 17 -2.98 15.01 29.18
N ALA A 18 -1.84 15.37 28.59
CA ALA A 18 -1.57 15.10 27.19
C ALA A 18 -1.81 13.61 26.90
N SER A 19 -2.74 13.32 25.99
CA SER A 19 -3.00 11.98 25.47
C SER A 19 -1.70 11.37 24.94
N PRO A 20 -1.34 10.11 25.26
CA PRO A 20 -0.16 9.49 24.68
C PRO A 20 -0.45 9.16 23.22
N LYS A 21 -0.07 10.07 22.31
CA LYS A 21 0.06 9.76 20.88
C LYS A 21 1.35 8.99 20.69
N ILE A 22 1.27 7.66 20.68
CA ILE A 22 2.35 6.80 20.20
C ILE A 22 1.84 6.06 18.97
N ASN A 23 2.15 6.62 17.80
CA ASN A 23 1.91 5.98 16.51
C ASN A 23 2.90 4.83 16.33
N THR A 24 2.48 3.59 16.58
CA THR A 24 3.29 2.37 16.41
C THR A 24 3.34 1.85 14.97
N SER A 25 2.76 2.57 13.99
CA SER A 25 2.57 2.08 12.62
C SER A 25 3.81 2.23 11.69
N ILE A 26 4.86 2.95 12.11
CA ILE A 26 6.04 3.22 11.25
C ILE A 26 7.30 2.46 11.74
N VAL A 27 7.18 1.67 12.80
CA VAL A 27 8.33 0.93 13.33
C VAL A 27 8.39 -0.42 12.62
N LEU A 28 9.41 -0.60 11.77
CA LEU A 28 9.79 -1.91 11.21
C LEU A 28 9.77 -2.97 12.31
N PRO A 29 9.41 -4.25 12.06
CA PRO A 29 9.36 -5.28 13.09
C PRO A 29 10.69 -5.31 13.89
N ILE A 30 10.68 -4.74 15.10
CA ILE A 30 11.84 -4.75 15.98
C ILE A 30 11.91 -6.15 16.57
N ARG A 31 13.09 -6.78 16.47
CA ARG A 31 13.34 -8.04 17.17
C ARG A 31 13.11 -7.80 18.66
N GLN A 32 12.19 -8.55 19.27
CA GLN A 32 12.01 -8.61 20.72
C GLN A 32 13.14 -9.39 21.40
N THR A 33 14.37 -9.29 20.90
CA THR A 33 15.53 -9.78 21.60
C THR A 33 16.00 -8.67 22.53
N ALA A 34 16.20 -8.97 23.81
CA ALA A 34 16.61 -7.99 24.82
C ALA A 34 17.95 -7.30 24.55
N SER A 35 18.68 -7.70 23.50
CA SER A 35 20.01 -7.20 23.15
C SER A 35 19.99 -6.51 21.79
N ILE A 36 20.21 -5.19 21.79
CA ILE A 36 20.41 -4.35 20.60
C ILE A 36 21.87 -4.34 20.12
N PHE A 37 22.78 -4.84 20.97
CA PHE A 37 24.19 -4.90 20.66
C PHE A 37 24.49 -6.18 19.90
N LYS A 38 25.33 -6.09 18.87
CA LYS A 38 25.86 -7.25 18.15
C LYS A 38 26.78 -8.03 19.08
N GLN A 39 26.19 -8.92 19.90
CA GLN A 39 26.97 -9.91 20.64
C GLN A 39 27.45 -10.95 19.63
N SER A 40 28.76 -11.21 19.62
CA SER A 40 29.32 -12.30 18.83
C SER A 40 28.71 -13.62 19.29
N VAL A 41 27.98 -14.30 18.41
CA VAL A 41 27.44 -15.62 18.70
C VAL A 41 28.52 -16.66 18.38
N THR A 42 28.98 -17.39 19.39
CA THR A 42 29.92 -18.50 19.20
C THR A 42 29.17 -19.72 18.70
N ILE A 43 29.40 -20.11 17.45
CA ILE A 43 28.80 -21.31 16.87
C ILE A 43 29.60 -22.53 17.34
N VAL A 44 29.07 -23.29 18.30
CA VAL A 44 29.66 -24.58 18.72
C VAL A 44 29.20 -25.66 17.74
N ARG A 45 30.12 -26.18 16.91
CA ARG A 45 29.88 -27.37 16.07
C ARG A 45 30.50 -28.60 16.73
N ASN A 46 29.70 -29.65 16.86
CA ASN A 46 30.11 -30.91 17.48
C ASN A 46 30.75 -31.90 16.47
N ARG A 47 30.86 -31.53 15.17
CA ARG A 47 31.44 -32.37 14.11
C ARG A 47 32.11 -31.55 13.01
N GLU A 48 33.17 -32.10 12.44
CA GLU A 48 33.93 -31.57 11.30
C GLU A 48 33.14 -31.75 10.00
N SER A 49 32.21 -30.84 9.69
CA SER A 49 31.52 -30.86 8.39
C SER A 49 32.35 -30.12 7.34
N LYS A 50 32.87 -30.84 6.34
CA LYS A 50 33.43 -30.27 5.10
C LYS A 50 32.33 -29.71 4.18
N VAL A 51 31.36 -28.99 4.73
CA VAL A 51 30.35 -28.28 3.94
C VAL A 51 30.87 -26.88 3.76
N ASN A 52 31.12 -26.53 2.49
CA ASN A 52 31.56 -25.23 2.04
C ASN A 52 30.67 -24.14 2.67
N THR A 53 31.18 -23.43 3.68
CA THR A 53 30.44 -22.43 4.46
C THR A 53 30.18 -21.14 3.69
N ASP A 54 30.69 -21.05 2.48
CA ASP A 54 30.46 -19.94 1.57
C ASP A 54 29.12 -20.13 0.86
N VAL A 55 28.04 -20.18 1.63
CA VAL A 55 26.77 -19.68 1.12
C VAL A 55 27.00 -18.19 0.98
N ILE A 56 27.52 -17.77 -0.18
CA ILE A 56 27.54 -16.37 -0.59
C ILE A 56 26.09 -15.93 -0.51
N HIS A 57 25.76 -15.25 0.58
CA HIS A 57 24.49 -14.57 0.70
C HIS A 57 24.58 -13.47 -0.34
N GLY A 58 24.05 -13.75 -1.54
CA GLY A 58 23.92 -12.75 -2.58
C GLY A 58 23.24 -11.50 -2.03
N SER A 59 23.31 -10.40 -2.77
CA SER A 59 22.65 -9.12 -2.42
C SER A 59 21.30 -9.37 -1.74
N GLN A 60 21.24 -9.19 -0.41
CA GLN A 60 20.02 -9.35 0.36
C GLN A 60 19.14 -8.14 0.08
N GLU A 61 18.30 -8.26 -0.96
CA GLU A 61 17.25 -7.27 -1.18
C GLU A 61 16.34 -7.25 0.05
N LYS A 62 16.02 -6.05 0.54
CA LYS A 62 15.13 -5.90 1.69
C LYS A 62 13.78 -6.56 1.36
N PRO A 63 13.18 -7.33 2.28
CA PRO A 63 11.89 -7.93 2.04
C PRO A 63 10.86 -6.84 1.74
N LYS A 64 10.09 -7.03 0.67
CA LYS A 64 9.00 -6.13 0.26
C LYS A 64 7.65 -6.75 0.58
N GLN A 65 6.72 -5.94 1.09
CA GLN A 65 5.36 -6.38 1.34
C GLN A 65 4.53 -6.26 0.05
N LEU A 66 4.21 -7.38 -0.59
CA LEU A 66 3.58 -7.40 -1.92
C LEU A 66 2.12 -6.93 -1.95
N PHE A 67 1.36 -7.13 -0.86
CA PHE A 67 -0.08 -6.85 -0.79
C PHE A 67 -0.39 -5.86 0.34
N TRP A 68 0.43 -4.83 0.49
CA TRP A 68 0.22 -3.85 1.55
C TRP A 68 -1.06 -3.02 1.32
N GLU A 69 -1.47 -2.84 0.08
CA GLU A 69 -2.70 -2.14 -0.32
C GLU A 69 -3.96 -2.81 0.26
N LYS A 70 -3.94 -4.14 0.41
CA LYS A 70 -5.03 -4.90 1.03
C LYS A 70 -5.28 -4.48 2.47
N ARG A 71 -4.25 -4.00 3.19
CA ARG A 71 -4.43 -3.50 4.57
C ARG A 71 -5.28 -2.25 4.66
N LEU A 72 -5.43 -1.52 3.55
CA LEU A 72 -6.28 -0.35 3.48
C LEU A 72 -7.75 -0.72 3.19
N GLN A 73 -8.07 -1.99 2.93
CA GLN A 73 -9.43 -2.43 2.61
C GLN A 73 -10.41 -1.99 3.71
N GLY A 74 -11.58 -1.48 3.31
CA GLY A 74 -12.59 -0.96 4.24
C GLY A 74 -12.38 0.49 4.69
N ILE A 75 -11.23 1.10 4.38
CA ILE A 75 -11.02 2.54 4.55
C ILE A 75 -11.63 3.24 3.34
N HIS A 76 -12.50 4.23 3.55
CA HIS A 76 -13.13 4.99 2.47
C HIS A 76 -12.98 6.49 2.72
N ALA A 77 -12.95 7.27 1.66
CA ALA A 77 -13.06 8.72 1.77
C ALA A 77 -14.51 9.08 2.15
N SER A 78 -14.67 10.10 2.98
CA SER A 78 -15.99 10.65 3.32
C SER A 78 -15.97 12.17 3.20
N ASP A 79 -17.12 12.74 2.84
CA ASP A 79 -17.32 14.19 2.87
C ASP A 79 -17.38 14.70 4.32
N LYS A 80 -17.32 16.02 4.52
CA LYS A 80 -17.47 16.70 5.82
C LYS A 80 -18.73 16.30 6.59
N LYS A 81 -19.76 15.81 5.89
CA LYS A 81 -21.02 15.30 6.46
C LYS A 81 -20.98 13.81 6.83
N GLY A 82 -19.84 13.14 6.70
CA GLY A 82 -19.67 11.71 6.95
C GLY A 82 -20.25 10.80 5.86
N LYS A 83 -20.74 11.35 4.74
CA LYS A 83 -21.21 10.53 3.61
C LYS A 83 -19.98 9.95 2.90
N VAL A 84 -19.95 8.62 2.79
CA VAL A 84 -18.91 7.91 2.06
C VAL A 84 -18.95 8.32 0.58
N VAL A 85 -17.78 8.66 0.04
CA VAL A 85 -17.61 8.94 -1.38
C VAL A 85 -17.83 7.65 -2.15
N GLU A 86 -18.58 7.73 -3.25
CA GLU A 86 -18.89 6.58 -4.09
C GLU A 86 -17.61 5.91 -4.59
N THR A 87 -17.59 4.59 -4.47
CA THR A 87 -16.46 3.76 -4.87
C THR A 87 -16.36 3.71 -6.39
N PHE A 88 -15.14 3.83 -6.91
CA PHE A 88 -14.89 3.72 -8.35
C PHE A 88 -15.04 2.25 -8.80
N GLU A 89 -15.89 2.01 -9.79
CA GLU A 89 -16.02 0.71 -10.44
C GLU A 89 -14.96 0.56 -11.53
N LEU A 90 -14.16 -0.52 -11.46
CA LEU A 90 -13.14 -0.74 -12.48
C LEU A 90 -13.76 -1.29 -13.77
N PRO A 91 -13.27 -0.85 -14.94
CA PRO A 91 -13.65 -1.46 -16.21
C PRO A 91 -13.40 -2.97 -16.20
N PRO A 92 -14.28 -3.79 -16.80
CA PRO A 92 -14.22 -5.26 -16.73
C PRO A 92 -12.96 -5.87 -17.36
N LYS A 93 -12.23 -5.10 -18.17
CA LYS A 93 -10.94 -5.49 -18.75
C LYS A 93 -9.81 -5.46 -17.71
N ILE A 94 -9.93 -4.65 -16.67
CA ILE A 94 -8.95 -4.55 -15.59
C ILE A 94 -9.26 -5.64 -14.58
N LYS A 95 -8.52 -6.75 -14.69
CA LYS A 95 -8.72 -7.93 -13.84
C LYS A 95 -7.71 -7.97 -12.70
N ALA A 96 -8.22 -8.13 -11.48
CA ALA A 96 -7.41 -8.40 -10.29
C ALA A 96 -6.58 -9.67 -10.45
N VAL A 97 -5.41 -9.67 -9.82
CA VAL A 97 -4.49 -10.80 -9.74
C VAL A 97 -4.07 -11.06 -8.29
N GLY A 98 -3.92 -12.33 -7.94
CA GLY A 98 -3.41 -12.77 -6.65
C GLY A 98 -4.54 -13.03 -5.65
N LEU A 99 -4.43 -12.44 -4.46
CA LEU A 99 -5.48 -12.56 -3.44
C LEU A 99 -6.79 -11.99 -3.99
N GLN A 100 -7.95 -12.41 -3.48
CA GLN A 100 -9.23 -11.81 -3.86
C GLN A 100 -9.26 -10.34 -3.40
N LEU A 101 -8.89 -9.43 -4.31
CA LEU A 101 -8.85 -7.98 -4.09
C LEU A 101 -10.10 -7.36 -4.68
N GLY A 102 -10.71 -6.43 -3.94
CA GLY A 102 -11.77 -5.58 -4.48
C GLY A 102 -11.22 -4.43 -5.30
N ASP A 103 -12.09 -3.81 -6.11
CA ASP A 103 -11.74 -2.76 -7.07
C ASP A 103 -10.96 -1.59 -6.45
N GLU A 104 -11.32 -1.18 -5.23
CA GLU A 104 -10.59 -0.13 -4.51
C GLU A 104 -9.13 -0.48 -4.23
N THR A 105 -8.88 -1.74 -3.88
CA THR A 105 -7.52 -2.18 -3.56
C THR A 105 -6.68 -2.24 -4.82
N ILE A 106 -7.29 -2.66 -5.92
CA ILE A 106 -6.67 -2.66 -7.25
C ILE A 106 -6.35 -1.22 -7.67
N LEU A 107 -7.30 -0.30 -7.52
CA LEU A 107 -7.12 1.12 -7.84
C LEU A 107 -5.98 1.73 -7.04
N ARG A 108 -5.87 1.42 -5.74
CA ARG A 108 -4.73 1.84 -4.90
C ARG A 108 -3.41 1.30 -5.39
N SER A 109 -3.38 0.03 -5.83
CA SER A 109 -2.17 -0.57 -6.40
C SER A 109 -1.76 0.13 -7.70
N ILE A 110 -2.73 0.43 -8.59
CA ILE A 110 -2.49 1.20 -9.81
C ILE A 110 -1.97 2.60 -9.48
N ALA A 111 -2.65 3.33 -8.60
CA ALA A 111 -2.27 4.68 -8.20
C ALA A 111 -0.87 4.72 -7.58
N THR A 112 -0.54 3.74 -6.72
CA THR A 112 0.80 3.61 -6.14
C THR A 112 1.83 3.34 -7.21
N ALA A 113 1.56 2.41 -8.13
CA ALA A 113 2.50 2.05 -9.17
C ALA A 113 2.80 3.27 -10.08
N LEU A 114 1.78 4.04 -10.44
CA LEU A 114 1.92 5.29 -11.20
C LEU A 114 2.66 6.39 -10.43
N HIS A 115 2.51 6.43 -9.10
CA HIS A 115 3.13 7.46 -8.27
C HIS A 115 4.60 7.19 -7.97
N ILE A 116 4.97 5.94 -7.70
CA ILE A 116 6.29 5.57 -7.18
C ILE A 116 7.21 5.06 -8.28
N ASN A 117 6.68 4.42 -9.33
CA ASN A 117 7.53 3.80 -10.35
C ASN A 117 7.78 4.77 -11.51
N GLU A 118 9.04 4.85 -11.91
CA GLU A 118 9.48 5.63 -13.08
C GLU A 118 9.43 4.82 -14.40
N HIS A 119 9.01 3.56 -14.33
CA HIS A 119 9.02 2.63 -15.46
C HIS A 119 7.59 2.45 -16.01
N PRO A 120 7.43 1.98 -17.26
CA PRO A 120 6.11 1.73 -17.83
C PRO A 120 5.27 0.79 -16.97
N ILE A 121 4.00 1.16 -16.77
CA ILE A 121 3.01 0.37 -16.04
C ILE A 121 2.20 -0.46 -17.03
N THR A 122 2.44 -1.76 -17.07
CA THR A 122 1.78 -2.72 -17.97
C THR A 122 0.95 -3.77 -17.23
N GLY A 123 1.12 -3.91 -15.91
CA GLY A 123 0.50 -4.95 -15.11
C GLY A 123 1.33 -6.24 -15.04
N GLN A 124 0.72 -7.32 -14.54
CA GLN A 124 1.35 -8.61 -14.33
C GLN A 124 1.27 -9.47 -15.61
N ASN A 125 2.42 -9.68 -16.26
CA ASN A 125 2.50 -10.41 -17.54
C ASN A 125 2.50 -11.93 -17.39
N LYS A 126 2.57 -12.46 -16.17
CA LYS A 126 2.45 -13.91 -15.94
C LYS A 126 0.99 -14.34 -16.11
N PRO A 127 0.74 -15.62 -16.47
CA PRO A 127 -0.63 -16.11 -16.54
C PRO A 127 -1.29 -16.07 -15.15
N LYS A 128 -2.55 -15.65 -15.10
CA LYS A 128 -3.33 -15.50 -13.86
C LYS A 128 -3.28 -16.74 -12.97
N ALA A 129 -3.36 -17.93 -13.56
CA ALA A 129 -3.30 -19.19 -12.82
C ALA A 129 -2.00 -19.38 -12.01
N LEU A 130 -0.85 -18.87 -12.47
CA LEU A 130 0.40 -18.95 -11.70
C LEU A 130 0.43 -17.89 -10.59
N LEU A 131 -0.01 -16.67 -10.93
CA LEU A 131 -0.04 -15.55 -10.00
C LEU A 131 -0.97 -15.82 -8.81
N ASP A 132 -2.11 -16.47 -9.03
CA ASP A 132 -3.07 -16.81 -7.97
C ASP A 132 -2.57 -18.00 -7.13
N LYS A 133 -1.86 -18.97 -7.74
CA LYS A 133 -1.32 -20.15 -7.04
C LYS A 133 -0.14 -19.82 -6.13
N ASN A 134 0.81 -19.02 -6.60
CA ASN A 134 1.98 -18.63 -5.82
C ASN A 134 2.35 -17.16 -6.07
N PRO A 135 1.61 -16.23 -5.46
CA PRO A 135 1.85 -14.81 -5.67
C PRO A 135 3.24 -14.37 -5.20
N GLY A 136 3.79 -15.00 -4.16
CA GLY A 136 5.11 -14.66 -3.62
C GLY A 136 6.26 -14.92 -4.60
N ALA A 137 6.10 -15.90 -5.50
CA ALA A 137 7.12 -16.23 -6.50
C ALA A 137 6.93 -15.50 -7.83
N TYR A 138 5.68 -15.21 -8.21
CA TYR A 138 5.35 -14.79 -9.57
C TYR A 138 4.90 -13.33 -9.71
N ILE A 139 4.53 -12.65 -8.64
CA ILE A 139 4.16 -11.23 -8.71
C ILE A 139 5.41 -10.38 -8.86
N ASN A 140 5.38 -9.49 -9.85
CA ASN A 140 6.38 -8.44 -9.99
C ASN A 140 6.02 -7.27 -9.06
N PRO A 141 6.86 -6.92 -8.07
CA PRO A 141 6.60 -5.81 -7.13
C PRO A 141 6.62 -4.43 -7.79
N LYS A 142 7.18 -4.32 -9.01
CA LYS A 142 7.26 -3.06 -9.78
C LYS A 142 6.05 -2.82 -10.66
N GLN A 143 5.07 -3.72 -10.67
CA GLN A 143 3.85 -3.62 -11.46
C GLN A 143 2.64 -3.71 -10.54
N PRO A 144 1.52 -3.05 -10.87
CA PRO A 144 0.29 -3.12 -10.08
C PRO A 144 -0.29 -4.54 -10.06
N LEU A 145 -1.17 -4.81 -9.09
CA LEU A 145 -1.82 -6.10 -8.86
C LEU A 145 -2.97 -6.39 -9.86
N VAL A 146 -2.77 -6.02 -11.12
CA VAL A 146 -3.69 -6.28 -12.24
C VAL A 146 -3.04 -7.20 -13.26
N LEU A 147 -3.86 -7.97 -13.97
CA LEU A 147 -3.40 -8.76 -15.10
C LEU A 147 -2.86 -7.82 -16.19
N GLY A 148 -1.86 -8.28 -16.95
CA GLY A 148 -1.25 -7.52 -18.03
C GLY A 148 -2.30 -6.90 -18.95
N LEU A 149 -2.26 -5.58 -19.08
CA LEU A 149 -3.19 -4.81 -19.90
C LEU A 149 -2.59 -4.65 -21.30
N HIS A 150 -3.37 -5.04 -22.30
CA HIS A 150 -2.98 -4.97 -23.70
C HIS A 150 -4.12 -4.28 -24.44
N VAL A 151 -3.77 -3.26 -25.24
CA VAL A 151 -4.74 -2.55 -26.10
C VAL A 151 -4.87 -3.35 -27.38
N THR A 152 -6.10 -3.75 -27.72
CA THR A 152 -6.39 -4.44 -28.99
C THR A 152 -6.95 -3.48 -30.04
N ASP A 153 -7.00 -3.91 -31.30
CA ASP A 153 -7.58 -3.08 -32.37
C ASP A 153 -9.07 -2.80 -32.12
N GLU A 154 -9.81 -3.76 -31.55
CA GLU A 154 -11.21 -3.54 -31.16
C GLU A 154 -11.35 -2.45 -30.09
N ASP A 155 -10.38 -2.34 -29.17
CA ASP A 155 -10.38 -1.30 -28.14
C ASP A 155 -10.24 0.08 -28.77
N ILE A 156 -9.38 0.19 -29.77
CA ILE A 156 -9.15 1.42 -30.54
C ILE A 156 -10.43 1.80 -31.29
N GLU A 157 -11.03 0.86 -32.03
CA GLU A 157 -12.26 1.13 -32.79
C GLU A 157 -13.42 1.59 -31.89
N ILE A 158 -13.62 0.94 -30.74
CA ILE A 158 -14.66 1.32 -29.78
C ILE A 158 -14.42 2.74 -29.27
N GLN A 159 -13.17 3.07 -28.96
CA GLN A 159 -12.83 4.39 -28.45
C GLN A 159 -13.00 5.47 -29.52
N GLU A 160 -12.62 5.21 -30.77
CA GLU A 160 -12.85 6.11 -31.89
C GLU A 160 -14.33 6.39 -32.13
N LYS A 161 -15.17 5.34 -32.13
CA LYS A 161 -16.63 5.47 -32.25
C LYS A 161 -17.21 6.35 -31.15
N ARG A 162 -16.79 6.16 -29.90
CA ARG A 162 -17.24 6.99 -28.76
C ARG A 162 -16.85 8.45 -28.92
N VAL A 163 -15.64 8.73 -29.39
CA VAL A 163 -15.17 10.10 -29.62
C VAL A 163 -15.96 10.76 -30.76
N LEU A 164 -16.22 10.04 -31.85
CA LEU A 164 -16.99 10.54 -32.98
C LEU A 164 -18.43 10.89 -32.57
N GLU A 165 -19.07 10.04 -31.78
CA GLU A 165 -20.40 10.30 -31.23
C GLU A 165 -20.40 11.53 -30.32
N ALA A 166 -19.42 11.66 -29.42
CA ALA A 166 -19.30 12.84 -28.55
C ALA A 166 -19.11 14.13 -29.34
N ARG A 167 -18.31 14.11 -30.42
CA ARG A 167 -18.14 15.25 -31.33
C ARG A 167 -19.43 15.63 -32.04
N LYS A 168 -20.20 14.64 -32.51
CA LYS A 168 -21.51 14.87 -33.15
C LYS A 168 -22.48 15.54 -32.17
N ARG A 169 -22.59 15.02 -30.94
CA ARG A 169 -23.44 15.61 -29.89
C ARG A 169 -23.03 17.05 -29.55
N LEU A 170 -21.72 17.33 -29.50
CA LEU A 170 -21.21 18.68 -29.30
C LEU A 170 -21.57 19.62 -30.45
N GLN A 171 -21.45 19.15 -31.70
CA GLN A 171 -21.81 19.93 -32.88
C GLN A 171 -23.30 20.29 -32.88
N GLU A 172 -24.18 19.33 -32.56
CA GLU A 172 -25.62 19.55 -32.44
C GLU A 172 -25.93 20.61 -31.37
N ALA A 173 -25.33 20.49 -30.18
CA ALA A 173 -25.51 21.44 -29.09
C ALA A 173 -24.95 22.85 -29.36
N LEU A 174 -24.02 22.99 -30.31
CA LEU A 174 -23.48 24.29 -30.75
C LEU A 174 -24.29 24.91 -31.91
N SER A 175 -25.09 24.08 -32.59
CA SER A 175 -25.98 24.53 -33.68
C SER A 175 -27.39 24.87 -33.22
N GLU A 176 -27.73 24.57 -31.96
CA GLU A 176 -28.93 25.00 -31.24
C GLU A 176 -28.68 26.35 -30.54
#